data_AF-A0A517XW81-F1
#
_entry.id   AF-A0A517XW81-F1
#
_cell.length_a   1.000
_cell.length_b   1.000
_cell.length_c   1.000
_cell.angle_alpha   90.00
_cell.angle_beta   90.00
_cell.angle_gamma   90.00
#
_symmetry.space_group_name_H-M   'P 1'
#
loop_
_entity.id
_entity.type
_entity.pdbx_description
1 polymer ?
#
loop_
_entity_poly.entity_id
_entity_poly.type
_entity_poly.pdbx_seq_one_letter_code
_entity_poly.pdbx_strand_id
1 'polypeptide(L)'
;MKRPPLNLIVDLAAALLFAGMTATGYILYGPLPPGTNKSHVLWGLSRHQWGEVHTGISLALLASLTVHVALHWPWVVVVVRRQFGLATADHGRHLRAAGVTLAVIGTVLVAFAWAARWSVRERPDPCCVEPAGPAETDAASPSGAGESPKWNEVDEILRASCLSCHGPGRARSGFRVDRRDDFVAGRGPGRPLVVPGDSRNSPLIALLSGRRSDIAFPGRHRLPEGEVGVIARWIDAGAAWGDAVSDK
;
A
#
# COMPACT_ATOMS: atom_id res chain seq x y z
N MET A 1 -43.66 10.56 12.92
CA MET A 1 -43.71 10.16 11.49
C MET A 1 -44.37 8.80 11.36
N LYS A 2 -45.14 8.54 10.30
CA LYS A 2 -45.72 7.21 10.07
C LYS A 2 -44.57 6.20 9.86
N ARG A 3 -44.61 5.03 10.52
CA ARG A 3 -43.55 4.00 10.44
C ARG A 3 -43.29 3.46 9.02
N PRO A 4 -44.32 3.22 8.16
CA PRO A 4 -44.09 2.66 6.83
C PRO A 4 -43.19 3.49 5.88
N PRO A 5 -43.39 4.81 5.71
CA PRO A 5 -42.49 5.60 4.86
C PRO A 5 -41.08 5.73 5.43
N LEU A 6 -40.92 5.75 6.76
CA LEU A 6 -39.60 5.78 7.40
C LEU A 6 -38.80 4.51 7.09
N ASN A 7 -39.44 3.33 7.19
CA ASN A 7 -38.79 2.07 6.86
C ASN A 7 -38.33 2.03 5.40
N LEU A 8 -39.18 2.44 4.45
CA LEU A 8 -38.82 2.50 3.04
C LEU A 8 -37.61 3.41 2.80
N ILE A 9 -37.55 4.58 3.45
CA ILE A 9 -36.42 5.51 3.32
C ILE A 9 -35.13 4.89 3.85
N VAL A 10 -35.16 4.26 5.03
CA VAL A 10 -33.99 3.62 5.63
C VAL A 10 -33.51 2.44 4.78
N ASP A 11 -34.43 1.63 4.26
CA ASP A 11 -34.10 0.48 3.41
C ASP A 11 -33.48 0.91 2.07
N LEU A 12 -34.05 1.94 1.44
CA LEU A 12 -33.47 2.52 0.21
C LEU A 12 -32.10 3.15 0.47
N ALA A 13 -31.93 3.86 1.58
CA ALA A 13 -30.64 4.44 1.96
C ALA A 13 -29.58 3.35 2.18
N ALA A 14 -29.92 2.27 2.90
CA ALA A 14 -29.03 1.13 3.11
C ALA A 14 -28.64 0.46 1.78
N ALA A 15 -29.61 0.26 0.86
CA ALA A 15 -29.36 -0.33 -0.45
C ALA A 15 -28.41 0.53 -1.30
N LEU A 16 -28.60 1.86 -1.31
CA LEU A 16 -27.72 2.79 -2.02
C LEU A 16 -26.31 2.82 -1.42
N LEU A 17 -26.19 2.82 -0.09
CA LEU A 17 -24.90 2.77 0.60
C LEU A 17 -24.17 1.45 0.31
N PHE A 18 -24.88 0.32 0.26
CA PHE A 18 -24.30 -0.97 -0.10
C PHE A 18 -23.81 -1.02 -1.56
N ALA A 19 -24.58 -0.44 -2.49
CA ALA A 19 -24.13 -0.31 -3.88
C ALA A 19 -22.88 0.58 -3.98
N GLY A 20 -22.85 1.72 -3.28
CA GLY A 20 -21.70 2.61 -3.21
C GLY A 20 -20.46 1.96 -2.59
N MET A 21 -20.64 1.17 -1.52
CA MET A 21 -19.59 0.36 -0.90
C MET A 21 -18.94 -0.59 -1.90
N THR A 22 -19.78 -1.35 -2.62
CA THR A 22 -19.33 -2.33 -3.60
C THR A 22 -18.61 -1.64 -4.77
N ALA A 23 -19.16 -0.53 -5.27
CA ALA A 23 -18.56 0.24 -6.36
C ALA A 23 -17.21 0.84 -5.97
N THR A 24 -17.09 1.42 -4.77
CA THR A 24 -15.82 1.98 -4.29
C THR A 24 -14.78 0.90 -3.99
N GLY A 25 -15.21 -0.26 -3.49
CA GLY A 25 -14.34 -1.44 -3.34
C GLY A 25 -13.78 -1.91 -4.69
N TYR A 26 -14.63 -1.99 -5.72
CA TYR A 26 -14.19 -2.29 -7.09
C TYR A 26 -13.19 -1.27 -7.62
N ILE A 27 -13.42 0.03 -7.40
CA ILE A 27 -12.49 1.10 -7.80
C ILE A 27 -11.10 0.91 -7.16
N LEU A 28 -11.05 0.64 -5.86
CA LEU A 28 -9.80 0.49 -5.10
C LEU A 28 -9.05 -0.82 -5.38
N TYR A 29 -9.73 -1.83 -5.91
CA TYR A 29 -9.13 -3.10 -6.31
C TYR A 29 -8.67 -3.09 -7.78
N GLY A 30 -9.52 -2.60 -8.69
CA GLY A 30 -9.28 -2.64 -10.13
C GLY A 30 -8.62 -1.37 -10.65
N PRO A 31 -9.38 -0.31 -10.97
CA PRO A 31 -8.86 0.94 -11.55
C PRO A 31 -7.74 1.64 -10.78
N LEU A 32 -7.76 1.58 -9.44
CA LEU A 32 -6.77 2.19 -8.55
C LEU A 32 -6.08 1.15 -7.66
N PRO A 33 -5.28 0.24 -8.24
CA PRO A 33 -4.66 -0.86 -7.50
C PRO A 33 -3.61 -0.34 -6.50
N PRO A 34 -3.23 -1.14 -5.49
CA PRO A 34 -2.22 -0.75 -4.49
C PRO A 34 -0.92 -0.24 -5.12
N GLY A 35 -0.34 0.83 -4.56
CA GLY A 35 0.92 1.43 -5.04
C GLY A 35 0.78 2.54 -6.09
N THR A 36 -0.43 2.88 -6.53
CA THR A 36 -0.67 3.90 -7.58
C THR A 36 -0.83 5.34 -7.09
N ASN A 37 -0.67 5.61 -5.79
CA ASN A 37 -1.07 6.85 -5.08
C ASN A 37 -0.66 8.21 -5.72
N LYS A 38 0.32 8.26 -6.64
CA LYS A 38 0.72 9.49 -7.36
C LYS A 38 0.60 9.42 -8.89
N SER A 39 0.26 8.26 -9.45
CA SER A 39 0.32 8.00 -10.90
C SER A 39 -1.05 7.94 -11.57
N HIS A 40 -2.09 7.65 -10.79
CA HIS A 40 -3.46 7.49 -11.28
C HIS A 40 -4.40 8.28 -10.38
N VAL A 41 -5.21 9.13 -11.01
CA VAL A 41 -6.34 9.81 -10.38
C VAL A 41 -7.60 9.38 -11.10
N LEU A 42 -8.66 9.10 -10.34
CA LEU A 42 -9.98 8.84 -10.89
C LEU A 42 -10.91 9.95 -10.42
N TRP A 43 -11.45 10.71 -11.37
CA TRP A 43 -12.28 11.89 -11.10
C TRP A 43 -11.62 12.91 -10.15
N GLY A 44 -10.31 13.14 -10.34
CA GLY A 44 -9.53 14.08 -9.54
C GLY A 44 -9.12 13.58 -8.15
N LEU A 45 -9.56 12.38 -7.75
CA LEU A 45 -9.21 11.78 -6.46
C LEU A 45 -8.15 10.70 -6.63
N SER A 46 -7.15 10.73 -5.74
CA SER A 46 -6.14 9.68 -5.60
C SER A 46 -6.73 8.42 -4.95
N ARG A 47 -5.99 7.30 -5.04
CA ARG A 47 -6.36 6.06 -4.34
C ARG A 47 -6.54 6.26 -2.83
N HIS A 48 -5.74 7.11 -2.20
CA HIS A 48 -5.86 7.37 -0.76
C HIS A 48 -7.19 8.07 -0.44
N GLN A 49 -7.55 9.10 -1.21
CA GLN A 49 -8.81 9.82 -1.07
C GLN A 49 -10.03 8.94 -1.37
N TRP A 50 -9.93 8.08 -2.39
CA TRP A 50 -10.96 7.04 -2.62
C TRP A 50 -11.08 6.06 -1.45
N GLY A 51 -9.97 5.76 -0.77
CA GLY A 51 -9.95 4.98 0.47
C GLY A 51 -10.71 5.65 1.61
N GLU A 52 -10.57 6.97 1.76
CA GLU A 52 -11.33 7.76 2.72
C GLU A 52 -12.84 7.74 2.39
N VAL A 53 -13.20 7.94 1.12
CA VAL A 53 -14.60 7.85 0.66
C VAL A 53 -15.18 6.46 0.96
N HIS A 54 -14.47 5.39 0.61
CA HIS A 54 -14.89 4.02 0.88
C HIS A 54 -15.12 3.80 2.38
N THR A 55 -14.17 4.21 3.22
CA THR A 55 -14.27 4.10 4.69
C THR A 55 -15.47 4.88 5.24
N GLY A 56 -15.70 6.10 4.74
CA GLY A 56 -16.86 6.91 5.13
C GLY A 56 -18.19 6.24 4.79
N ILE A 57 -18.30 5.65 3.59
CA ILE A 57 -19.48 4.88 3.18
C ILE A 57 -19.66 3.65 4.08
N SER A 58 -18.59 2.98 4.52
CA SER A 58 -18.65 1.83 5.44
C SER A 58 -19.29 2.18 6.77
N LEU A 59 -18.85 3.28 7.36
CA LEU A 59 -19.37 3.74 8.63
C LEU A 59 -20.85 4.18 8.51
N ALA A 60 -21.20 4.87 7.42
CA ALA A 60 -22.57 5.25 7.14
C ALA A 60 -23.48 4.02 6.92
N LEU A 61 -23.01 3.02 6.17
CA LEU A 61 -23.73 1.76 5.95
C LEU A 61 -23.93 1.00 7.27
N LEU A 62 -22.91 0.92 8.12
CA LEU A 62 -23.01 0.27 9.43
C LEU A 62 -24.06 0.96 10.33
N ALA A 63 -24.05 2.28 10.37
CA ALA A 63 -25.05 3.06 11.11
C ALA A 63 -26.46 2.84 10.55
N SER A 64 -26.62 2.90 9.22
CA SER A 64 -27.89 2.66 8.54
C SER A 64 -28.43 1.25 8.79
N LEU A 65 -27.58 0.21 8.71
CA LEU A 65 -27.95 -1.17 9.00
C LEU A 65 -28.38 -1.37 10.46
N THR A 66 -27.73 -0.68 11.39
CA THR A 66 -28.13 -0.71 12.82
C THR A 66 -29.55 -0.18 12.99
N VAL A 67 -29.86 0.96 12.37
CA VAL A 67 -31.21 1.55 12.39
C VAL A 67 -32.21 0.65 11.66
N HIS A 68 -31.86 0.11 10.49
CA HIS A 68 -32.67 -0.83 9.74
C HIS A 68 -33.08 -2.04 10.60
N VAL A 69 -32.11 -2.72 11.23
CA VAL A 69 -32.38 -3.87 12.10
C VAL A 69 -33.27 -3.48 13.28
N ALA A 70 -33.02 -2.31 13.90
CA ALA A 70 -33.84 -1.83 15.01
C ALA A 70 -35.31 -1.59 14.59
N LEU A 71 -35.54 -1.00 13.41
CA LEU A 71 -36.89 -0.77 12.88
C LEU A 71 -37.61 -2.06 12.50
N HIS A 72 -36.88 -3.05 11.99
CA HIS A 72 -37.43 -4.35 11.58
C HIS A 72 -37.43 -5.40 12.70
N TRP A 73 -36.93 -5.08 13.89
CA TRP A 73 -36.82 -6.00 15.02
C TRP A 73 -38.10 -6.78 15.36
N PRO A 74 -39.31 -6.17 15.38
CA PRO A 74 -40.54 -6.91 15.65
C PRO A 74 -40.81 -8.01 14.62
N TRP A 75 -40.56 -7.73 13.34
CA TRP A 75 -40.70 -8.71 12.25
C TRP A 75 -39.66 -9.82 12.37
N VAL A 76 -38.41 -9.48 12.69
CA VAL A 76 -37.32 -10.46 12.91
C VAL A 76 -37.70 -11.45 14.01
N VAL A 77 -38.22 -10.96 15.16
CA VAL A 77 -38.67 -11.82 16.26
C VAL A 77 -39.79 -12.77 15.81
N VAL A 78 -40.76 -12.29 15.02
CA VAL A 78 -41.85 -13.11 14.49
C VAL A 78 -41.32 -14.19 13.55
N VAL A 79 -40.44 -13.84 12.61
CA VAL A 79 -39.86 -14.79 11.64
C VAL A 79 -39.01 -15.84 12.33
N VAL A 80 -38.13 -15.45 13.27
CA VAL A 80 -37.29 -16.38 14.02
C VAL A 80 -38.15 -17.35 14.84
N ARG A 81 -39.17 -16.85 15.55
CA ARG A 81 -40.10 -17.71 16.30
C ARG A 81 -40.84 -18.70 15.40
N ARG A 82 -41.28 -18.24 14.23
CA ARG A 82 -41.96 -19.09 13.24
C ARG A 82 -41.01 -20.14 12.65
N GLN A 83 -39.79 -19.77 12.30
CA GLN A 83 -38.83 -20.67 11.65
C GLN A 83 -38.32 -21.75 12.60
N PHE A 84 -38.15 -21.43 13.89
CA PHE A 84 -37.60 -22.33 14.88
C PHE A 84 -38.64 -22.92 15.85
N GLY A 85 -39.93 -22.67 15.63
CA GLY A 85 -41.01 -23.20 16.49
C GLY A 85 -40.91 -22.78 17.96
N LEU A 86 -40.27 -21.64 18.25
CA LEU A 86 -40.00 -21.21 19.62
C LEU A 86 -41.29 -20.65 20.25
N ALA A 87 -41.88 -21.41 21.18
CA ALA A 87 -42.99 -20.95 22.03
C ALA A 87 -42.62 -19.67 22.79
N THR A 88 -43.63 -18.91 23.23
CA THR A 88 -43.47 -17.59 23.89
C THR A 88 -42.59 -17.69 25.14
N ALA A 89 -41.29 -17.46 24.96
CA ALA A 89 -40.36 -17.38 26.06
C ALA A 89 -40.43 -16.00 26.74
N ASP A 90 -40.26 -16.05 28.06
CA ASP A 90 -40.31 -14.95 29.02
C ASP A 90 -39.51 -13.71 28.55
N HIS A 91 -40.16 -12.56 28.49
CA HIS A 91 -39.63 -11.29 27.96
C HIS A 91 -38.34 -10.86 28.68
N GLY A 92 -38.21 -11.16 29.98
CA GLY A 92 -37.00 -10.86 30.77
C GLY A 92 -35.79 -11.71 30.36
N ARG A 93 -36.01 -12.93 29.85
CA ARG A 93 -34.96 -13.86 29.42
C ARG A 93 -34.37 -13.46 28.06
N HIS A 94 -35.20 -12.94 27.15
CA HIS A 94 -34.76 -12.44 25.85
C HIS A 94 -33.94 -11.15 25.94
N LEU A 95 -34.29 -10.21 26.84
CA LEU A 95 -33.50 -9.00 27.06
C LEU A 95 -32.12 -9.31 27.63
N ARG A 96 -32.04 -10.26 28.57
CA ARG A 96 -30.76 -10.77 29.11
C ARG A 96 -29.93 -11.47 28.03
N ALA A 97 -30.55 -12.32 27.20
CA ALA A 97 -29.86 -12.99 26.11
C ALA A 97 -29.33 -12.00 25.06
N ALA A 98 -30.11 -11.00 24.67
CA ALA A 98 -29.67 -9.95 23.75
C ALA A 98 -28.51 -9.12 24.34
N GLY A 99 -28.59 -8.77 25.63
CA GLY A 99 -27.52 -8.09 26.34
C GLY A 99 -26.22 -8.90 26.38
N VAL A 100 -26.32 -10.21 26.66
CA VAL A 100 -25.15 -11.12 26.64
C VAL A 100 -24.55 -11.23 25.24
N THR A 101 -25.37 -11.38 24.20
CA THR A 101 -24.89 -11.45 22.82
C THR A 101 -24.16 -10.17 22.41
N LEU A 102 -24.72 -8.99 22.72
CA LEU A 102 -24.08 -7.71 22.43
C LEU A 102 -22.77 -7.54 23.22
N ALA A 103 -22.73 -7.98 24.48
CA ALA A 103 -21.52 -7.98 25.29
C ALA A 103 -20.44 -8.88 24.67
N VAL A 104 -20.79 -10.10 24.25
CA VAL A 104 -19.86 -11.03 23.59
C VAL A 104 -19.32 -10.45 22.30
N ILE A 105 -20.18 -9.90 21.42
CA ILE A 105 -19.76 -9.26 20.17
C ILE A 105 -18.82 -8.08 20.47
N GLY A 106 -19.19 -7.22 21.43
CA GLY A 106 -18.35 -6.11 21.86
C GLY A 106 -16.99 -6.57 22.37
N THR A 107 -16.94 -7.59 23.23
CA THR A 107 -15.69 -8.18 23.72
C THR A 107 -14.83 -8.74 22.59
N VAL A 108 -15.43 -9.46 21.64
CA VAL A 108 -14.70 -10.01 20.48
C VAL A 108 -14.12 -8.89 19.61
N LEU A 109 -14.88 -7.84 19.32
CA LEU A 109 -14.40 -6.71 18.52
C LEU A 109 -13.27 -5.94 19.23
N VAL A 110 -13.41 -5.72 20.54
CA VAL A 110 -12.36 -5.07 21.35
C VAL A 110 -11.11 -5.94 21.42
N ALA A 111 -11.26 -7.25 21.66
CA ALA A 111 -10.15 -8.19 21.69
C ALA A 111 -9.44 -8.26 20.33
N PHE A 112 -10.20 -8.27 19.24
CA PHE A 112 -9.65 -8.23 17.88
C PHE A 112 -8.91 -6.92 17.61
N ALA A 113 -9.49 -5.76 17.94
CA ALA A 113 -8.83 -4.47 17.74
C ALA A 113 -7.55 -4.34 18.58
N TRP A 114 -7.58 -4.83 19.83
CA TRP A 114 -6.41 -4.90 20.70
C TRP A 114 -5.33 -5.83 20.11
N ALA A 115 -5.70 -7.04 19.69
CA ALA A 115 -4.80 -8.00 19.07
C ALA A 115 -4.22 -7.47 17.76
N ALA A 116 -5.04 -6.85 16.92
CA ALA A 116 -4.62 -6.21 15.67
C ALA A 116 -3.57 -5.13 15.97
N ARG A 117 -3.85 -4.21 16.90
CA ARG A 117 -2.90 -3.15 17.30
C ARG A 117 -1.60 -3.72 17.88
N TRP A 118 -1.68 -4.78 18.69
CA TRP A 118 -0.50 -5.47 19.22
C TRP A 118 0.31 -6.19 18.13
N SER A 119 -0.38 -6.70 17.11
CA SER A 119 0.24 -7.42 15.99
C SER A 119 0.80 -6.52 14.90
N VAL A 120 0.49 -5.21 14.92
CA VAL A 120 1.16 -4.21 14.07
C VAL A 120 2.60 -4.11 14.56
N ARG A 121 3.48 -4.84 13.88
CA ARG A 121 4.91 -4.64 13.93
C ARG A 121 5.31 -3.83 12.71
N GLU A 122 6.21 -2.89 12.89
CA GLU A 122 6.97 -2.36 11.76
C GLU A 122 7.59 -3.57 11.06
N ARG A 123 7.29 -3.75 9.77
CA ARG A 123 8.05 -4.73 8.98
C ARG A 123 9.49 -4.24 9.05
N PRO A 124 10.46 -5.10 9.42
CA PRO A 124 11.87 -4.75 9.28
C PRO A 124 12.04 -4.28 7.84
N ASP A 125 12.55 -3.06 7.67
CA ASP A 125 12.93 -2.60 6.35
C ASP A 125 13.82 -3.71 5.75
N PRO A 126 13.54 -4.23 4.55
CA PRO A 126 14.34 -5.29 3.94
C PRO A 126 15.84 -4.98 3.85
N CYS A 127 16.22 -3.72 4.07
CA CYS A 127 17.58 -3.21 4.06
C CYS A 127 18.22 -3.07 5.45
N CYS A 128 17.46 -3.26 6.54
CA CYS A 128 17.94 -3.17 7.93
C CYS A 128 18.00 -4.56 8.58
N VAL A 129 18.21 -5.61 7.77
CA VAL A 129 18.85 -6.81 8.31
C VAL A 129 20.23 -6.33 8.72
N GLU A 130 20.40 -6.07 10.01
CA GLU A 130 21.71 -5.87 10.61
C GLU A 130 22.59 -7.02 10.06
N PRO A 131 23.67 -6.71 9.34
CA PRO A 131 24.46 -7.76 8.72
C PRO A 131 24.79 -8.75 9.82
N ALA A 132 24.42 -10.02 9.61
CA ALA A 132 24.89 -11.09 10.46
C ALA A 132 26.38 -10.85 10.67
N GLY A 133 26.78 -10.73 11.94
CA GLY A 133 28.12 -10.27 12.34
C GLY A 133 29.21 -10.93 11.49
N PRO A 134 30.35 -10.25 11.31
CA PRO A 134 31.26 -10.48 10.21
C PRO A 134 31.52 -11.98 10.01
N ALA A 135 30.92 -12.53 8.96
CA ALA A 135 31.41 -13.76 8.40
C ALA A 135 32.77 -13.41 7.77
N GLU A 136 33.81 -13.52 8.58
CA GLU A 136 35.15 -13.76 8.08
C GLU A 136 35.06 -14.97 7.17
N THR A 137 35.12 -14.73 5.87
CA THR A 137 35.64 -15.71 4.93
C THR A 137 36.12 -14.97 3.69
N ASP A 138 37.43 -14.89 3.61
CA ASP A 138 38.23 -14.57 2.45
C ASP A 138 37.62 -15.16 1.16
N ALA A 139 37.32 -14.30 0.17
CA ALA A 139 37.36 -14.68 -1.23
C ALA A 139 37.32 -13.46 -2.17
N ALA A 140 38.51 -13.11 -2.65
CA ALA A 140 38.82 -12.65 -4.00
C ALA A 140 38.21 -11.32 -4.49
N SER A 141 39.01 -10.25 -4.35
CA SER A 141 39.06 -9.17 -5.35
C SER A 141 39.41 -9.73 -6.73
N PRO A 142 38.66 -9.40 -7.79
CA PRO A 142 39.26 -9.25 -9.11
C PRO A 142 39.86 -7.84 -9.16
N SER A 143 41.16 -7.76 -8.92
CA SER A 143 42.00 -6.66 -9.38
C SER A 143 41.99 -6.67 -10.91
N GLY A 144 41.10 -5.88 -11.51
CA GLY A 144 41.19 -5.44 -12.89
C GLY A 144 41.41 -3.93 -12.89
N ALA A 145 42.64 -3.51 -13.17
CA ALA A 145 43.01 -2.12 -13.38
C ALA A 145 42.21 -1.53 -14.55
N GLY A 146 41.30 -0.62 -14.23
CA GLY A 146 40.54 0.20 -15.16
C GLY A 146 39.92 1.32 -14.34
N GLU A 147 39.99 2.55 -14.83
CA GLU A 147 39.40 3.72 -14.16
C GLU A 147 37.93 3.45 -13.83
N SER A 148 37.49 3.85 -12.64
CA SER A 148 36.10 3.69 -12.22
C SER A 148 35.18 4.36 -13.24
N PRO A 149 34.05 3.73 -13.63
CA PRO A 149 33.14 4.31 -14.62
C PRO A 149 32.69 5.71 -14.20
N LYS A 150 32.63 6.64 -15.15
CA LYS A 150 32.20 8.03 -14.90
C LYS A 150 30.69 8.16 -15.01
N TRP A 151 30.14 9.23 -14.44
CA TRP A 151 28.69 9.48 -14.47
C TRP A 151 28.11 9.52 -15.89
N ASN A 152 28.85 10.02 -16.88
CA ASN A 152 28.40 10.04 -18.27
C ASN A 152 28.10 8.64 -18.84
N GLU A 153 28.92 7.63 -18.51
CA GLU A 153 28.68 6.24 -18.93
C GLU A 153 27.42 5.68 -18.26
N VAL A 154 27.22 6.00 -16.97
CA VAL A 154 26.03 5.60 -16.21
C VAL A 154 24.77 6.30 -16.72
N ASP A 155 24.86 7.61 -17.00
CA ASP A 155 23.77 8.43 -17.53
C ASP A 155 23.32 7.93 -18.92
N GLU A 156 24.24 7.52 -19.79
CA GLU A 156 23.91 6.96 -21.10
C GLU A 156 23.07 5.67 -20.97
N ILE A 157 23.51 4.73 -20.12
CA ILE A 157 22.79 3.48 -19.84
C ILE A 157 21.39 3.78 -19.29
N LEU A 158 21.34 4.64 -18.28
CA LEU A 158 20.08 4.98 -17.61
C LEU A 158 19.13 5.74 -18.53
N ARG A 159 19.64 6.61 -19.41
CA ARG A 159 18.81 7.34 -20.38
C ARG A 159 18.24 6.43 -21.44
N ALA A 160 19.03 5.50 -21.96
CA ALA A 160 18.58 4.55 -22.98
C ALA A 160 17.35 3.74 -22.52
N SER A 161 17.34 3.35 -21.25
CA SER A 161 16.32 2.44 -20.71
C SER A 161 15.23 3.13 -19.87
N CYS A 162 15.52 4.26 -19.23
CA CYS A 162 14.61 4.86 -18.23
C CYS A 162 14.04 6.23 -18.64
N LEU A 163 14.71 7.00 -19.50
CA LEU A 163 14.33 8.40 -19.80
C LEU A 163 12.92 8.51 -20.40
N SER A 164 12.50 7.54 -21.20
CA SER A 164 11.17 7.52 -21.84
C SER A 164 10.01 7.55 -20.83
N CYS A 165 10.23 7.00 -19.64
CA CYS A 165 9.24 6.90 -18.56
C CYS A 165 9.56 7.79 -17.35
N HIS A 166 10.83 8.17 -17.17
CA HIS A 166 11.37 8.92 -16.03
C HIS A 166 12.13 10.17 -16.48
N GLY A 167 11.61 10.90 -17.47
CA GLY A 167 12.20 12.10 -18.04
C GLY A 167 11.35 13.36 -17.85
N PRO A 168 11.74 14.49 -18.47
CA PRO A 168 11.10 15.80 -18.27
C PRO A 168 9.62 15.85 -18.60
N GLY A 169 9.21 15.19 -19.68
CA GLY A 169 7.79 15.11 -20.05
C GLY A 169 7.00 14.08 -19.24
N ARG A 170 7.68 13.18 -18.52
CA ARG A 170 7.02 12.07 -17.81
C ARG A 170 7.88 11.57 -16.65
N ALA A 171 7.47 11.90 -15.42
CA ALA A 171 8.10 11.41 -14.20
C ALA A 171 7.28 10.25 -13.61
N ARG A 172 7.35 9.04 -14.19
CA ARG A 172 6.65 7.89 -13.60
C ARG A 172 7.07 7.70 -12.16
N SER A 173 6.10 7.38 -11.30
CA SER A 173 6.29 7.27 -9.85
C SER A 173 6.85 8.53 -9.18
N GLY A 174 6.92 9.68 -9.87
CA GLY A 174 7.56 10.89 -9.37
C GLY A 174 9.08 10.74 -9.21
N PHE A 175 9.72 9.95 -10.07
CA PHE A 175 11.17 9.81 -10.18
C PHE A 175 11.63 10.27 -11.57
N ARG A 176 12.73 11.03 -11.59
CA ARG A 176 13.41 11.57 -12.75
C ARG A 176 14.83 11.05 -12.81
N VAL A 177 15.15 10.30 -13.87
CA VAL A 177 16.46 9.69 -14.07
C VAL A 177 17.54 10.72 -14.42
N ASP A 178 17.14 11.91 -14.84
CA ASP A 178 18.00 13.02 -15.22
C ASP A 178 18.21 14.05 -14.09
N ARG A 179 17.73 13.77 -12.87
CA ARG A 179 17.94 14.62 -11.68
C ARG A 179 18.72 13.86 -10.62
N ARG A 180 19.92 14.35 -10.28
CA ARG A 180 20.74 13.76 -9.20
C ARG A 180 19.98 13.65 -7.87
N ASP A 181 19.26 14.70 -7.49
CA ASP A 181 18.48 14.74 -6.25
C ASP A 181 17.52 13.56 -6.09
N ASP A 182 16.92 13.09 -7.20
CA ASP A 182 15.99 11.97 -7.17
C ASP A 182 16.68 10.64 -6.83
N PHE A 183 18.00 10.54 -7.04
CA PHE A 183 18.81 9.39 -6.62
C PHE A 183 19.35 9.52 -5.20
N VAL A 184 19.72 10.72 -4.74
CA VAL A 184 20.41 10.91 -3.45
C VAL A 184 19.50 11.38 -2.31
N ALA A 185 18.47 12.18 -2.59
CA ALA A 185 17.50 12.60 -1.58
C ALA A 185 16.36 11.58 -1.45
N GLY A 186 16.04 10.87 -2.54
CA GLY A 186 14.88 9.98 -2.58
C GLY A 186 13.57 10.74 -2.32
N ARG A 187 12.45 10.02 -2.18
CA ARG A 187 11.15 10.64 -1.87
C ARG A 187 11.03 10.94 -0.38
N GLY A 188 11.11 12.22 0.00
CA GLY A 188 10.77 12.67 1.35
C GLY A 188 11.73 12.13 2.42
N PRO A 189 11.43 12.29 3.73
CA PRO A 189 12.30 11.83 4.79
C PRO A 189 12.45 10.31 4.72
N GLY A 190 13.62 9.84 4.26
CA GLY A 190 14.05 8.45 4.37
C GLY A 190 14.10 7.66 3.06
N ARG A 191 15.08 7.96 2.20
CA ARG A 191 16.27 7.11 1.93
C ARG A 191 16.73 7.24 0.45
N PRO A 192 18.04 7.39 0.22
CA PRO A 192 18.62 7.46 -1.13
C PRO A 192 18.39 6.19 -1.94
N LEU A 193 18.23 6.33 -3.26
CA LEU A 193 18.25 5.22 -4.22
C LEU A 193 19.69 4.72 -4.49
N VAL A 194 20.66 5.61 -4.30
CA VAL A 194 22.10 5.35 -4.44
C VAL A 194 22.78 5.64 -3.11
N VAL A 195 23.41 4.63 -2.52
CA VAL A 195 24.26 4.75 -1.33
C VAL A 195 25.72 4.77 -1.81
N PRO A 196 26.39 5.95 -1.84
CA PRO A 196 27.77 6.04 -2.31
C PRO A 196 28.70 5.10 -1.54
N GLY A 197 29.52 4.34 -2.26
CA GLY A 197 30.46 3.37 -1.70
C GLY A 197 29.84 1.99 -1.38
N ASP A 198 28.53 1.81 -1.61
CA ASP A 198 27.85 0.55 -1.28
C ASP A 198 26.77 0.19 -2.31
N SER A 199 27.19 -0.45 -3.39
CA SER A 199 26.28 -0.96 -4.43
C SER A 199 25.37 -2.06 -3.93
N ARG A 200 25.82 -2.85 -2.94
CA ARG A 200 25.06 -3.99 -2.38
C ARG A 200 23.83 -3.52 -1.63
N ASN A 201 23.95 -2.43 -0.87
CA ASN A 201 22.86 -1.84 -0.11
C ASN A 201 22.13 -0.72 -0.86
N SER A 202 22.56 -0.37 -2.07
CA SER A 202 21.87 0.59 -2.93
C SER A 202 20.60 0.01 -3.57
N PRO A 203 19.40 0.57 -3.28
CA PRO A 203 18.15 0.08 -3.86
C PRO A 203 18.12 0.08 -5.39
N LEU A 204 18.89 0.98 -6.04
CA LEU A 204 19.04 1.04 -7.49
C LEU A 204 19.48 -0.31 -8.08
N ILE A 205 20.48 -0.98 -7.50
CA ILE A 205 21.02 -2.23 -8.05
C ILE A 205 20.00 -3.37 -7.97
N ALA A 206 19.27 -3.47 -6.86
CA ALA A 206 18.21 -4.46 -6.71
C ALA A 206 17.08 -4.25 -7.74
N LEU A 207 16.78 -2.99 -8.07
CA LEU A 207 15.79 -2.62 -9.09
C LEU A 207 16.29 -2.98 -10.49
N LEU A 208 17.52 -2.62 -10.83
CA LEU A 208 18.11 -2.89 -12.14
C LEU A 208 18.41 -4.37 -12.38
N SER A 209 18.55 -5.17 -11.33
CA SER A 209 18.65 -6.64 -11.43
C SER A 209 17.27 -7.32 -11.57
N GLY A 210 16.18 -6.58 -11.39
CA GLY A 210 14.82 -7.14 -11.32
C GLY A 210 14.57 -8.00 -10.08
N ARG A 211 15.35 -7.83 -9.01
CA ARG A 211 15.23 -8.59 -7.75
C ARG A 211 14.25 -7.97 -6.75
N ARG A 212 13.82 -6.73 -6.98
CA ARG A 212 12.80 -6.05 -6.17
C ARG A 212 11.41 -6.63 -6.43
N SER A 213 10.91 -7.47 -5.52
CA SER A 213 9.54 -8.01 -5.62
C SER A 213 8.46 -7.06 -5.09
N ASP A 214 8.85 -5.94 -4.48
CA ASP A 214 7.97 -4.92 -3.91
C ASP A 214 7.50 -3.86 -4.93
N ILE A 215 7.88 -4.01 -6.21
CA ILE A 215 7.43 -3.14 -7.31
C ILE A 215 6.58 -3.88 -8.33
N ALA A 216 5.66 -3.12 -8.95
CA ALA A 216 4.92 -3.61 -10.10
C ALA A 216 5.89 -3.87 -11.28
N PHE A 217 5.79 -5.05 -11.88
CA PHE A 217 6.54 -5.45 -13.08
C PHE A 217 8.07 -5.31 -12.99
N PRO A 218 8.74 -6.00 -12.05
CA PRO A 218 10.19 -5.86 -11.85
C PRO A 218 11.03 -6.17 -13.10
N GLY A 219 10.53 -7.04 -13.99
CA GLY A 219 11.20 -7.37 -15.25
C GLY A 219 11.34 -6.19 -16.23
N ARG A 220 10.48 -5.16 -16.14
CA ARG A 220 10.57 -3.97 -17.02
C ARG A 220 11.71 -3.03 -16.67
N HIS A 221 12.30 -3.20 -15.49
CA HIS A 221 13.40 -2.38 -15.00
C HIS A 221 14.74 -3.12 -15.06
N ARG A 222 14.73 -4.39 -15.50
CA ARG A 222 15.94 -5.20 -15.58
C ARG A 222 16.82 -4.71 -16.73
N LEU A 223 18.09 -4.47 -16.43
CA LEU A 223 19.14 -4.24 -17.41
C LEU A 223 19.99 -5.52 -17.61
N PRO A 224 20.73 -5.62 -18.73
CA PRO A 224 21.77 -6.63 -18.89
C PRO A 224 22.77 -6.60 -17.73
N GLU A 225 23.27 -7.76 -17.31
CA GLU A 225 24.18 -7.87 -16.16
C GLU A 225 25.45 -7.01 -16.31
N GLY A 226 25.96 -6.85 -17.55
CA GLY A 226 27.10 -5.98 -17.84
C GLY A 226 26.82 -4.50 -17.50
N GLU A 227 25.65 -3.99 -17.86
CA GLU A 227 25.22 -2.61 -17.55
C GLU A 227 24.99 -2.42 -16.05
N VAL A 228 24.36 -3.39 -15.39
CA VAL A 228 24.21 -3.39 -13.92
C VAL A 228 25.59 -3.36 -13.25
N GLY A 229 26.57 -4.08 -13.80
CA GLY A 229 27.94 -4.12 -13.30
C GLY A 229 28.68 -2.79 -13.45
N VAL A 230 28.46 -2.04 -14.54
CA VAL A 230 29.01 -0.68 -14.71
C VAL A 230 28.48 0.24 -13.61
N ILE A 231 27.16 0.22 -13.40
CA ILE A 231 26.49 1.06 -12.41
C ILE A 231 26.94 0.68 -10.99
N ALA A 232 27.05 -0.61 -10.69
CA ALA A 232 27.54 -1.08 -9.38
C ALA A 232 28.97 -0.58 -9.09
N ARG A 233 29.89 -0.70 -10.05
CA ARG A 233 31.26 -0.18 -9.89
C ARG A 233 31.31 1.33 -9.70
N TRP A 234 30.46 2.09 -10.40
CA TRP A 234 30.36 3.54 -10.18
C TRP A 234 29.87 3.87 -8.77
N ILE A 235 28.87 3.14 -8.26
CA ILE A 235 28.40 3.32 -6.88
C ILE A 235 29.50 2.97 -5.88
N ASP A 236 30.17 1.83 -6.04
CA ASP A 236 31.25 1.38 -5.16
C ASP A 236 32.45 2.35 -5.17
N ALA A 237 32.68 3.04 -6.28
CA ALA A 237 33.68 4.11 -6.41
C ALA A 237 33.26 5.45 -5.77
N GLY A 238 32.13 5.50 -5.06
CA GLY A 238 31.65 6.70 -4.36
C GLY A 238 30.63 7.52 -5.14
N ALA A 239 30.06 6.97 -6.23
CA ALA A 239 28.99 7.59 -7.01
C ALA A 239 29.29 9.05 -7.40
N ALA A 240 30.46 9.31 -7.99
CA ALA A 240 30.87 10.65 -8.39
C ALA A 240 30.05 11.15 -9.61
N TRP A 241 29.35 12.27 -9.45
CA TRP A 241 28.43 12.83 -10.46
C TRP A 241 29.13 13.78 -11.47
N GLY A 242 30.35 14.22 -11.15
CA GLY A 242 31.06 15.26 -11.92
C GLY A 242 30.43 16.66 -11.79
N ASP A 243 31.11 17.68 -12.30
CA ASP A 243 30.69 19.09 -12.19
C ASP A 243 29.49 19.46 -13.09
N ALA A 244 28.98 18.51 -13.87
CA ALA A 244 27.99 18.74 -14.94
C ALA A 244 26.53 18.48 -14.54
N VAL A 245 26.25 18.00 -13.33
CA VAL A 245 24.86 17.79 -12.88
C VAL A 245 24.37 19.05 -12.19
N SER A 246 23.82 19.97 -12.99
CA SER A 246 23.28 21.22 -12.51
C SER A 246 22.01 21.03 -11.66
N ASP A 247 22.04 21.59 -10.45
CA ASP A 247 20.91 21.72 -9.53
C ASP A 247 19.81 22.62 -10.12
N LYS A 248 18.93 22.07 -10.97
CA LYS A 248 17.63 22.69 -11.31
C LYS A 248 16.51 21.68 -11.49
#